data_AF-A0AAW3WIK8-F1
#
_entry.id   AF-A0AAW3WIK8-F1
#
_cell.length_a   1.000
_cell.length_b   1.000
_cell.length_c   1.000
_cell.angle_alpha   90.00
_cell.angle_beta   90.00
_cell.angle_gamma   90.00
#
_symmetry.space_group_name_H-M   'P 1'
#
loop_
_entity.id
_entity.type
_entity.pdbx_description
1 polymer ?
#
loop_
_entity_poly.entity_id
_entity_poly.type
_entity_poly.pdbx_seq_one_letter_code
_entity_poly.pdbx_strand_id
1 'polypeptide(L)'
;VKTYKNGDSGLQISGDINDKIANWPNNNLILNCESYDNMDAAMNNADGFAAKISCGYGNVFRGCVSHNNCDDGWDLYSKLENGKIGAVTIENCIAYGNGTLTDGTVTKGDGNGFKLGGEGIAIKHTLKNSLSFNNNAVGITGNSNPAAVVENSTSVDNKHANYGLDYYTGAVLDYDLKNDISFRTVAGEQDNIPDMVLSDNNYFCDGVKSINKGGTEITKDYFKSVEMPKAIYRDDTGKIVWPNYMDPVNEPVISNNSSGGHHHNHVTNDYGTAVNSKTDIAKTTEADLTVGQSSSALANKEIEKQVISKLSSILGEGTQVGTSKEVQTSDGNKLSLTALANNGKNTGLVIAVEKSSPLETIKLDTAIGEVAEVYKFVPQLNKYVKVTDKVKIDKVNNTMTLPT
;
A
#
# COMPACT_ATOMS: atom_id res chain seq x y z
N VAL A 1 3.07 -23.16 -14.89
CA VAL A 1 1.60 -23.24 -15.07
C VAL A 1 1.14 -22.00 -15.85
N LYS A 2 0.06 -22.10 -16.63
CA LYS A 2 -0.63 -20.93 -17.20
C LYS A 2 -2.03 -20.81 -16.59
N THR A 3 -2.36 -19.67 -16.02
CA THR A 3 -3.68 -19.37 -15.44
C THR A 3 -4.30 -18.22 -16.21
N TYR A 4 -5.35 -18.48 -16.98
CA TYR A 4 -5.92 -17.45 -17.84
C TYR A 4 -7.42 -17.59 -18.03
N LYS A 5 -8.09 -16.44 -18.27
CA LYS A 5 -9.55 -16.38 -18.47
C LYS A 5 -10.34 -17.03 -17.33
N ASN A 6 -9.81 -16.94 -16.12
CA ASN A 6 -10.53 -17.34 -14.91
C ASN A 6 -11.56 -16.27 -14.52
N GLY A 7 -12.63 -16.70 -13.85
CA GLY A 7 -13.68 -15.82 -13.32
C GLY A 7 -13.33 -15.10 -12.01
N ASP A 8 -12.05 -15.12 -11.64
CA ASP A 8 -11.42 -14.46 -10.49
C ASP A 8 -9.89 -14.49 -10.73
N SER A 9 -9.08 -14.12 -9.74
CA SER A 9 -7.62 -14.12 -9.78
C SER A 9 -7.05 -15.45 -10.31
N GLY A 10 -6.00 -15.37 -11.13
CA GLY A 10 -5.44 -16.56 -11.78
C GLY A 10 -4.88 -17.58 -10.81
N LEU A 11 -4.06 -17.14 -9.85
CA LEU A 11 -3.57 -17.97 -8.75
C LEU A 11 -3.58 -17.18 -7.45
N GLN A 12 -4.30 -17.69 -6.45
CA GLN A 12 -4.37 -17.08 -5.13
C GLN A 12 -3.76 -17.98 -4.03
N ILE A 13 -2.95 -17.39 -3.15
CA ILE A 13 -2.38 -17.98 -1.94
C ILE A 13 -3.03 -17.29 -0.74
N SER A 14 -4.12 -17.88 -0.25
CA SER A 14 -4.87 -17.40 0.91
C SER A 14 -5.47 -18.61 1.65
N GLY A 15 -5.46 -18.58 2.99
CA GLY A 15 -6.09 -19.58 3.85
C GLY A 15 -7.43 -19.13 4.42
N ASP A 16 -7.97 -19.90 5.37
CA ASP A 16 -9.10 -19.44 6.18
C ASP A 16 -8.68 -18.22 7.00
N ILE A 17 -9.47 -17.16 6.94
CA ILE A 17 -9.18 -15.91 7.65
C ILE A 17 -9.32 -16.04 9.17
N ASN A 18 -10.05 -17.05 9.64
CA ASN A 18 -10.22 -17.35 11.06
C ASN A 18 -9.06 -18.18 11.62
N ASP A 19 -8.15 -18.66 10.76
CA ASP A 19 -6.96 -19.38 11.15
C ASP A 19 -5.83 -18.43 11.59
N LYS A 20 -4.84 -19.01 12.27
CA LYS A 20 -3.61 -18.28 12.62
C LYS A 20 -2.66 -18.26 11.42
N ILE A 21 -1.81 -17.24 11.33
CA ILE A 21 -0.77 -17.13 10.30
C ILE A 21 0.11 -18.38 10.13
N ALA A 22 0.33 -19.16 11.19
CA ALA A 22 1.07 -20.42 11.15
C ALA A 22 0.36 -21.53 10.35
N ASN A 23 -0.96 -21.46 10.22
CA ASN A 23 -1.79 -22.39 9.46
C ASN A 23 -2.12 -21.88 8.05
N TRP A 24 -1.86 -20.60 7.76
CA TRP A 24 -2.04 -20.05 6.43
C TRP A 24 -1.05 -20.68 5.43
N PRO A 25 -1.42 -20.76 4.13
CA PRO A 25 -0.54 -21.31 3.10
C PRO A 25 0.84 -20.65 3.11
N ASN A 26 1.89 -21.45 3.28
CA ASN A 26 3.25 -21.00 3.47
C ASN A 26 4.23 -21.86 2.67
N ASN A 27 5.44 -21.35 2.44
CA ASN A 27 6.53 -22.07 1.79
C ASN A 27 6.21 -22.62 0.38
N ASN A 28 5.37 -21.93 -0.38
CA ASN A 28 5.09 -22.29 -1.78
C ASN A 28 6.08 -21.61 -2.72
N LEU A 29 6.56 -22.36 -3.72
CA LEU A 29 7.32 -21.81 -4.84
C LEU A 29 6.46 -21.84 -6.12
N ILE A 30 6.16 -20.67 -6.64
CA ILE A 30 5.47 -20.49 -7.91
C ILE A 30 6.55 -20.16 -8.93
N LEU A 31 6.94 -21.16 -9.71
CA LEU A 31 8.09 -21.09 -10.61
C LEU A 31 7.65 -21.08 -12.07
N ASN A 32 8.16 -20.12 -12.84
CA ASN A 32 8.00 -20.05 -14.30
C ASN A 32 6.53 -20.09 -14.76
N CYS A 33 5.64 -19.45 -14.00
CA CYS A 33 4.21 -19.38 -14.31
C CYS A 33 3.84 -18.14 -15.12
N GLU A 34 2.73 -18.20 -15.83
CA GLU A 34 2.16 -17.10 -16.60
C GLU A 34 0.69 -16.91 -16.22
N SER A 35 0.24 -15.68 -15.99
CA SER A 35 -1.15 -15.38 -15.61
C SER A 35 -1.70 -14.19 -16.38
N TYR A 36 -2.82 -14.36 -17.08
CA TYR A 36 -3.38 -13.31 -17.95
C TYR A 36 -4.87 -13.41 -18.26
N ASP A 37 -5.49 -12.31 -18.67
CA ASP A 37 -6.92 -12.23 -19.01
C ASP A 37 -7.85 -12.75 -17.90
N ASN A 38 -7.42 -12.77 -16.64
CA ASN A 38 -8.28 -13.14 -15.53
C ASN A 38 -9.23 -11.98 -15.23
N MET A 39 -10.51 -12.29 -15.05
CA MET A 39 -11.56 -11.28 -14.92
C MET A 39 -12.74 -11.82 -14.11
N ASP A 40 -12.97 -11.23 -12.96
CA ASP A 40 -14.18 -11.45 -12.17
C ASP A 40 -15.38 -10.72 -12.77
N ALA A 41 -16.59 -11.08 -12.34
CA ALA A 41 -17.82 -10.52 -12.89
C ALA A 41 -17.95 -8.99 -12.71
N ALA A 42 -17.31 -8.41 -11.68
CA ALA A 42 -17.28 -6.97 -11.46
C ALA A 42 -16.11 -6.27 -12.18
N MET A 43 -15.18 -7.05 -12.75
CA MET A 43 -14.01 -6.62 -13.51
C MET A 43 -13.05 -5.74 -12.70
N ASN A 44 -12.90 -6.02 -11.40
CA ASN A 44 -12.16 -5.16 -10.49
C ASN A 44 -11.44 -5.87 -9.34
N ASN A 45 -11.36 -7.21 -9.34
CA ASN A 45 -10.68 -7.96 -8.27
C ASN A 45 -9.80 -9.12 -8.78
N ALA A 46 -9.88 -9.47 -10.07
CA ALA A 46 -9.11 -10.59 -10.59
C ALA A 46 -7.68 -10.19 -10.97
N ASP A 47 -6.74 -10.60 -10.12
CA ASP A 47 -5.31 -10.42 -10.32
C ASP A 47 -4.70 -11.55 -11.16
N GLY A 48 -3.49 -11.34 -11.64
CA GLY A 48 -2.70 -12.45 -12.16
C GLY A 48 -2.25 -13.40 -11.05
N PHE A 49 -1.60 -12.84 -10.03
CA PHE A 49 -1.11 -13.56 -8.86
C PHE A 49 -1.47 -12.82 -7.56
N ALA A 50 -2.20 -13.48 -6.66
CA ALA A 50 -2.66 -12.90 -5.41
C ALA A 50 -2.08 -13.67 -4.22
N ALA A 51 -1.20 -13.06 -3.43
CA ALA A 51 -0.74 -13.65 -2.16
C ALA A 51 -1.13 -12.70 -1.03
N LYS A 52 -2.44 -12.67 -0.74
CA LYS A 52 -3.12 -11.60 0.00
C LYS A 52 -4.00 -12.12 1.13
N ILE A 53 -4.36 -11.22 2.05
CA ILE A 53 -5.34 -11.37 3.15
C ILE A 53 -4.95 -12.40 4.24
N SER A 54 -4.80 -13.67 3.87
CA SER A 54 -4.49 -14.80 4.78
C SER A 54 -3.35 -15.65 4.22
N CYS A 55 -2.22 -14.99 3.92
CA CYS A 55 -1.04 -15.62 3.34
C CYS A 55 0.04 -15.83 4.42
N GLY A 56 0.58 -17.05 4.52
CA GLY A 56 1.69 -17.37 5.42
C GLY A 56 3.05 -16.91 4.90
N TYR A 57 4.11 -17.20 5.66
CA TYR A 57 5.49 -16.82 5.32
C TYR A 57 6.12 -17.70 4.24
N GLY A 58 7.18 -17.22 3.61
CA GLY A 58 8.06 -18.04 2.76
C GLY A 58 7.51 -18.35 1.37
N ASN A 59 6.43 -17.68 0.95
CA ASN A 59 5.90 -17.81 -0.40
C ASN A 59 6.79 -17.02 -1.39
N VAL A 60 7.14 -17.66 -2.51
CA VAL A 60 8.04 -17.12 -3.53
C VAL A 60 7.44 -17.25 -4.92
N PHE A 61 7.42 -16.15 -5.67
CA PHE A 61 7.15 -16.14 -7.10
C PHE A 61 8.48 -15.91 -7.84
N ARG A 62 8.85 -16.82 -8.74
CA ARG A 62 10.13 -16.77 -9.46
C ARG A 62 9.94 -17.01 -10.96
N GLY A 63 10.47 -16.14 -11.81
CA GLY A 63 10.43 -16.36 -13.26
C GLY A 63 9.03 -16.22 -13.85
N CYS A 64 8.12 -15.56 -13.15
CA CYS A 64 6.71 -15.48 -13.49
C CYS A 64 6.40 -14.26 -14.36
N VAL A 65 5.37 -14.36 -15.20
CA VAL A 65 4.87 -13.28 -16.05
C VAL A 65 3.40 -13.06 -15.75
N SER A 66 3.01 -11.83 -15.47
CA SER A 66 1.61 -11.46 -15.23
C SER A 66 1.21 -10.33 -16.17
N HIS A 67 0.17 -10.53 -16.98
CA HIS A 67 -0.23 -9.49 -17.91
C HIS A 67 -1.70 -9.45 -18.24
N ASN A 68 -2.21 -8.27 -18.55
CA ASN A 68 -3.58 -8.10 -19.03
C ASN A 68 -4.66 -8.71 -18.11
N ASN A 69 -4.43 -8.75 -16.80
CA ASN A 69 -5.46 -9.12 -15.83
C ASN A 69 -6.39 -7.93 -15.57
N CYS A 70 -7.61 -8.18 -15.10
CA CYS A 70 -8.57 -7.10 -14.93
C CYS A 70 -8.24 -6.16 -13.76
N ASP A 71 -7.53 -6.65 -12.74
CA ASP A 71 -7.09 -5.86 -11.60
C ASP A 71 -5.57 -5.67 -11.64
N ASP A 72 -4.77 -6.38 -10.83
CA ASP A 72 -3.32 -6.21 -10.82
C ASP A 72 -2.54 -7.38 -11.43
N GLY A 73 -1.28 -7.12 -11.76
CA GLY A 73 -0.32 -8.17 -12.07
C GLY A 73 -0.03 -9.06 -10.85
N TRP A 74 0.33 -8.41 -9.75
CA TRP A 74 0.47 -9.00 -8.42
C TRP A 74 -0.26 -8.19 -7.38
N ASP A 75 -0.99 -8.87 -6.49
CA ASP A 75 -1.63 -8.26 -5.32
C ASP A 75 -1.18 -8.96 -4.02
N LEU A 76 -0.47 -8.21 -3.17
CA LEU A 76 -0.03 -8.62 -1.83
C LEU A 76 -0.84 -7.92 -0.72
N TYR A 77 -2.06 -7.50 -1.03
CA TYR A 77 -2.91 -6.72 -0.14
C TYR A 77 -3.08 -7.36 1.23
N SER A 78 -2.89 -6.53 2.25
CA SER A 78 -3.14 -6.87 3.65
C SER A 78 -4.24 -5.97 4.17
N LYS A 79 -5.18 -6.58 4.90
CA LYS A 79 -6.33 -5.89 5.47
C LYS A 79 -6.12 -5.65 6.95
N LEU A 80 -6.37 -4.44 7.43
CA LEU A 80 -6.19 -3.98 8.80
C LEU A 80 -7.00 -4.83 9.79
N GLU A 81 -8.19 -5.26 9.38
CA GLU A 81 -9.06 -6.16 10.15
C GLU A 81 -8.39 -7.52 10.41
N ASN A 82 -7.44 -7.94 9.56
CA ASN A 82 -6.77 -9.24 9.63
C ASN A 82 -5.30 -9.16 10.07
N GLY A 83 -4.71 -7.97 10.00
CA GLY A 83 -3.34 -7.71 10.41
C GLY A 83 -2.31 -8.13 9.36
N LYS A 84 -1.09 -8.44 9.82
CA LYS A 84 0.04 -8.75 8.94
C LYS A 84 -0.10 -10.14 8.32
N ILE A 85 0.14 -10.23 7.02
CA ILE A 85 0.43 -11.49 6.33
C ILE A 85 1.94 -11.78 6.34
N GLY A 86 2.31 -12.98 5.92
CA GLY A 86 3.71 -13.34 5.74
C GLY A 86 4.34 -12.56 4.59
N ALA A 87 5.56 -12.08 4.79
CA ALA A 87 6.32 -11.42 3.72
C ALA A 87 6.51 -12.38 2.53
N VAL A 88 6.31 -11.85 1.33
CA VAL A 88 6.35 -12.56 0.05
C VAL A 88 7.55 -12.08 -0.75
N THR A 89 8.23 -13.01 -1.43
CA THR A 89 9.31 -12.68 -2.37
C THR A 89 8.84 -12.86 -3.80
N ILE A 90 9.02 -11.84 -4.63
CA ILE A 90 8.80 -11.85 -6.07
C ILE A 90 10.15 -11.58 -6.71
N GLU A 91 10.66 -12.50 -7.54
CA GLU A 91 11.97 -12.32 -8.16
C GLU A 91 12.04 -12.81 -9.60
N ASN A 92 12.78 -12.08 -10.43
CA ASN A 92 12.91 -12.39 -11.86
C ASN A 92 11.54 -12.45 -12.56
N CYS A 93 10.64 -11.51 -12.27
CA CYS A 93 9.27 -11.51 -12.77
C CYS A 93 8.99 -10.32 -13.69
N ILE A 94 7.95 -10.44 -14.52
CA ILE A 94 7.50 -9.36 -15.43
C ILE A 94 6.01 -9.10 -15.25
N ALA A 95 5.61 -7.83 -15.05
CA ALA A 95 4.23 -7.38 -14.98
C ALA A 95 3.92 -6.36 -16.09
N TYR A 96 2.93 -6.60 -16.96
CA TYR A 96 2.58 -5.61 -17.99
C TYR A 96 1.11 -5.60 -18.42
N GLY A 97 0.61 -4.45 -18.88
CA GLY A 97 -0.72 -4.37 -19.47
C GLY A 97 -1.90 -4.66 -18.52
N ASN A 98 -1.67 -4.79 -17.20
CA ASN A 98 -2.75 -5.07 -16.25
C ASN A 98 -3.72 -3.89 -16.17
N GLY A 99 -5.00 -4.17 -15.89
CA GLY A 99 -6.12 -3.23 -16.01
C GLY A 99 -6.63 -3.03 -17.45
N THR A 100 -6.12 -3.79 -18.42
CA THR A 100 -6.65 -3.86 -19.79
C THR A 100 -6.46 -5.27 -20.35
N LEU A 101 -7.55 -5.92 -20.75
CA LEU A 101 -7.47 -7.29 -21.30
C LEU A 101 -6.77 -7.32 -22.66
N THR A 102 -6.33 -8.51 -23.10
CA THR A 102 -5.65 -8.66 -24.40
C THR A 102 -6.50 -8.26 -25.61
N ASP A 103 -7.83 -8.25 -25.47
CA ASP A 103 -8.76 -7.77 -26.50
C ASP A 103 -8.92 -6.23 -26.53
N GLY A 104 -8.23 -5.51 -25.64
CA GLY A 104 -8.27 -4.06 -25.51
C GLY A 104 -9.34 -3.53 -24.56
N THR A 105 -10.11 -4.40 -23.89
CA THR A 105 -11.09 -3.98 -22.89
C THR A 105 -10.40 -3.37 -21.67
N VAL A 106 -10.59 -2.07 -21.44
CA VAL A 106 -10.19 -1.38 -20.20
C VAL A 106 -11.15 -1.77 -19.09
N THR A 107 -10.61 -2.20 -17.95
CA THR A 107 -11.39 -2.77 -16.85
C THR A 107 -11.67 -1.74 -15.74
N LYS A 108 -12.30 -2.17 -14.64
CA LYS A 108 -12.60 -1.34 -13.47
C LYS A 108 -11.66 -1.59 -12.29
N GLY A 109 -10.74 -2.55 -12.43
CA GLY A 109 -9.70 -2.79 -11.44
C GLY A 109 -8.65 -1.68 -11.48
N ASP A 110 -7.76 -1.72 -10.49
CA ASP A 110 -6.76 -0.69 -10.30
C ASP A 110 -5.75 -0.70 -11.45
N GLY A 111 -5.29 -1.87 -11.89
CA GLY A 111 -4.39 -1.97 -13.04
C GLY A 111 -2.92 -1.78 -12.69
N ASN A 112 -2.47 -2.17 -11.49
CA ASN A 112 -1.07 -2.05 -11.10
C ASN A 112 -0.23 -3.22 -11.64
N GLY A 113 1.08 -2.99 -11.80
CA GLY A 113 2.01 -4.08 -12.11
C GLY A 113 2.28 -4.95 -10.88
N PHE A 114 2.88 -4.35 -9.85
CA PHE A 114 3.18 -5.00 -8.57
C PHE A 114 2.60 -4.19 -7.41
N LYS A 115 1.51 -4.67 -6.80
CA LYS A 115 0.91 -4.12 -5.58
C LYS A 115 1.50 -4.81 -4.35
N LEU A 116 2.40 -4.12 -3.65
CA LEU A 116 3.25 -4.69 -2.60
C LEU A 116 2.69 -4.51 -1.17
N GLY A 117 1.38 -4.36 -1.02
CA GLY A 117 0.75 -4.30 0.30
C GLY A 117 -0.62 -3.63 0.33
N GLY A 118 -1.02 -3.15 1.51
CA GLY A 118 -2.33 -2.56 1.73
C GLY A 118 -2.48 -1.92 3.11
N GLU A 119 -3.39 -0.95 3.21
CA GLU A 119 -3.97 -0.40 4.45
C GLU A 119 -2.97 0.07 5.52
N GLY A 120 -1.79 0.56 5.14
CA GLY A 120 -0.82 1.09 6.12
C GLY A 120 -0.05 0.03 6.89
N ILE A 121 -0.20 -1.24 6.54
CA ILE A 121 0.37 -2.35 7.29
C ILE A 121 1.81 -2.57 6.83
N ALA A 122 2.77 -2.23 7.68
CA ALA A 122 4.20 -2.39 7.40
C ALA A 122 4.60 -3.87 7.27
N ILE A 123 4.82 -4.32 6.05
CA ILE A 123 5.32 -5.66 5.72
C ILE A 123 6.42 -5.55 4.67
N LYS A 124 7.62 -6.03 4.99
CA LYS A 124 8.79 -5.92 4.12
C LYS A 124 8.76 -6.99 3.01
N HIS A 125 7.78 -6.92 2.11
CA HIS A 125 7.73 -7.72 0.89
C HIS A 125 8.95 -7.42 0.02
N THR A 126 9.40 -8.41 -0.75
CA THR A 126 10.63 -8.32 -1.53
C THR A 126 10.33 -8.44 -3.02
N LEU A 127 10.75 -7.46 -3.82
CA LEU A 127 10.70 -7.48 -5.28
C LEU A 127 12.12 -7.35 -5.84
N LYS A 128 12.57 -8.33 -6.63
CA LYS A 128 13.96 -8.35 -7.14
C LYS A 128 14.02 -8.62 -8.62
N ASN A 129 14.94 -7.96 -9.31
CA ASN A 129 15.29 -8.23 -10.70
C ASN A 129 14.04 -8.32 -11.60
N SER A 130 13.08 -7.41 -11.42
CA SER A 130 11.76 -7.51 -12.04
C SER A 130 11.46 -6.31 -12.92
N LEU A 131 10.59 -6.52 -13.91
CA LEU A 131 10.27 -5.53 -14.93
C LEU A 131 8.76 -5.24 -14.93
N SER A 132 8.37 -3.97 -14.83
CA SER A 132 6.99 -3.52 -14.92
C SER A 132 6.81 -2.54 -16.07
N PHE A 133 5.83 -2.72 -16.96
CA PHE A 133 5.59 -1.72 -18.01
C PHE A 133 4.15 -1.69 -18.53
N ASN A 134 3.73 -0.51 -19.00
CA ASN A 134 2.47 -0.33 -19.70
C ASN A 134 1.24 -0.87 -18.93
N ASN A 135 1.26 -0.84 -17.60
CA ASN A 135 0.08 -1.15 -16.79
C ASN A 135 -0.86 0.07 -16.76
N ASN A 136 -2.17 -0.16 -16.60
CA ASN A 136 -3.21 0.89 -16.63
C ASN A 136 -3.20 1.77 -15.37
N ALA A 137 -2.39 1.45 -14.36
CA ALA A 137 -2.08 2.33 -13.25
C ALA A 137 -0.58 2.39 -12.90
N VAL A 138 -0.21 2.05 -11.67
CA VAL A 138 1.16 2.22 -11.17
C VAL A 138 1.98 0.96 -11.45
N GLY A 139 3.22 1.13 -11.89
CA GLY A 139 4.09 -0.02 -12.20
C GLY A 139 4.47 -0.85 -10.97
N ILE A 140 5.04 -0.20 -9.96
CA ILE A 140 5.40 -0.78 -8.65
C ILE A 140 4.79 0.14 -7.59
N THR A 141 3.87 -0.38 -6.79
CA THR A 141 3.20 0.39 -5.74
C THR A 141 3.32 -0.25 -4.37
N GLY A 142 3.53 0.57 -3.35
CA GLY A 142 3.40 0.17 -1.96
C GLY A 142 1.94 -0.04 -1.55
N ASN A 143 1.00 0.64 -2.23
CA ASN A 143 -0.43 0.64 -1.90
C ASN A 143 -0.65 0.88 -0.40
N SER A 144 -0.09 2.00 0.07
CA SER A 144 -0.05 2.44 1.46
C SER A 144 0.78 1.57 2.43
N ASN A 145 1.42 0.46 2.02
CA ASN A 145 2.37 -0.26 2.87
C ASN A 145 3.69 0.52 2.99
N PRO A 146 4.08 1.00 4.19
CA PRO A 146 5.25 1.84 4.39
C PRO A 146 6.59 1.07 4.43
N ALA A 147 6.61 -0.20 4.00
CA ALA A 147 7.80 -1.05 4.04
C ALA A 147 7.88 -1.94 2.79
N ALA A 148 9.08 -2.04 2.19
CA ALA A 148 9.36 -2.97 1.11
C ALA A 148 10.87 -3.09 0.90
N VAL A 149 11.31 -4.20 0.29
CA VAL A 149 12.63 -4.33 -0.32
C VAL A 149 12.41 -4.37 -1.82
N VAL A 150 12.98 -3.44 -2.58
CA VAL A 150 13.00 -3.49 -4.04
C VAL A 150 14.45 -3.39 -4.51
N GLU A 151 14.88 -4.34 -5.35
CA GLU A 151 16.26 -4.34 -5.85
C GLU A 151 16.33 -4.67 -7.33
N ASN A 152 17.18 -3.93 -8.05
CA ASN A 152 17.45 -4.12 -9.48
C ASN A 152 16.16 -4.22 -10.32
N SER A 153 15.11 -3.49 -9.96
CA SER A 153 13.84 -3.55 -10.68
C SER A 153 13.67 -2.33 -11.57
N THR A 154 13.05 -2.53 -12.73
CA THR A 154 12.83 -1.50 -13.73
C THR A 154 11.33 -1.32 -13.99
N SER A 155 10.83 -0.10 -13.90
CA SER A 155 9.42 0.22 -14.11
C SER A 155 9.28 1.33 -15.14
N VAL A 156 8.49 1.10 -16.20
CA VAL A 156 8.55 1.93 -17.42
C VAL A 156 7.20 2.18 -18.05
N ASP A 157 6.93 3.44 -18.40
CA ASP A 157 5.76 3.86 -19.18
C ASP A 157 4.43 3.25 -18.69
N ASN A 158 4.27 3.14 -17.37
CA ASN A 158 2.95 2.86 -16.80
C ASN A 158 2.08 4.11 -16.96
N LYS A 159 0.75 3.92 -17.01
CA LYS A 159 -0.18 5.01 -17.29
C LYS A 159 -0.17 6.08 -16.20
N HIS A 160 -0.07 5.65 -14.94
CA HIS A 160 0.23 6.51 -13.80
C HIS A 160 1.73 6.43 -13.48
N ALA A 161 2.16 6.81 -12.29
CA ALA A 161 3.55 6.69 -11.86
C ALA A 161 4.18 5.31 -12.13
N ASN A 162 5.48 5.25 -12.35
CA ASN A 162 6.20 3.97 -12.43
C ASN A 162 6.45 3.40 -11.03
N TYR A 163 6.78 4.28 -10.08
CA TYR A 163 6.88 3.98 -8.65
C TYR A 163 5.88 4.84 -7.86
N GLY A 164 5.00 4.17 -7.11
CA GLY A 164 4.06 4.78 -6.19
C GLY A 164 4.18 4.16 -4.80
N LEU A 165 5.15 4.63 -4.01
CA LEU A 165 5.38 4.21 -2.63
C LEU A 165 4.61 5.13 -1.67
N ASP A 166 3.31 5.26 -1.89
CA ASP A 166 2.42 6.02 -1.03
C ASP A 166 2.35 5.40 0.37
N TYR A 167 2.17 6.25 1.37
CA TYR A 167 2.05 5.85 2.76
C TYR A 167 1.20 6.86 3.52
N TYR A 168 0.65 6.42 4.65
CA TYR A 168 -0.12 7.28 5.53
C TYR A 168 0.75 8.24 6.34
N THR A 169 0.25 9.46 6.56
CA THR A 169 0.93 10.46 7.41
C THR A 169 1.26 9.88 8.78
N GLY A 170 2.52 10.04 9.21
CA GLY A 170 3.02 9.53 10.49
C GLY A 170 3.43 8.06 10.48
N ALA A 171 3.36 7.36 9.34
CA ALA A 171 3.92 6.03 9.21
C ALA A 171 5.43 6.03 9.48
N VAL A 172 5.90 5.00 10.18
CA VAL A 172 7.33 4.70 10.28
C VAL A 172 7.70 3.94 9.01
N LEU A 173 8.56 4.56 8.20
CA LEU A 173 8.97 4.01 6.92
C LEU A 173 10.10 3.00 7.10
N ASP A 174 10.04 1.89 6.36
CA ASP A 174 11.04 0.81 6.39
C ASP A 174 11.24 0.26 4.97
N TYR A 175 11.66 1.14 4.07
CA TYR A 175 11.97 0.82 2.67
C TYR A 175 13.47 0.60 2.45
N ASP A 176 13.82 -0.48 1.76
CA ASP A 176 15.17 -0.76 1.25
C ASP A 176 15.12 -0.84 -0.28
N LEU A 177 15.50 0.25 -0.97
CA LEU A 177 15.53 0.31 -2.43
C LEU A 177 16.95 0.43 -2.96
N LYS A 178 17.29 -0.37 -3.98
CA LYS A 178 18.65 -0.42 -4.51
C LYS A 178 18.69 -0.77 -5.99
N ASN A 179 19.42 0.05 -6.75
CA ASN A 179 19.62 -0.12 -8.19
C ASN A 179 18.30 -0.13 -8.97
N ASP A 180 17.30 0.61 -8.47
CA ASP A 180 15.98 0.68 -9.08
C ASP A 180 15.93 1.75 -10.17
N ILE A 181 15.21 1.45 -11.24
CA ILE A 181 15.09 2.32 -12.41
C ILE A 181 13.61 2.57 -12.70
N SER A 182 13.19 3.82 -12.59
CA SER A 182 11.97 4.32 -13.19
C SER A 182 12.34 5.05 -14.47
N PHE A 183 11.77 4.66 -15.61
CA PHE A 183 12.05 5.29 -16.88
C PHE A 183 10.79 5.65 -17.66
N ARG A 184 10.85 6.76 -18.39
CA ARG A 184 9.77 7.17 -19.28
C ARG A 184 10.31 7.41 -20.69
N THR A 185 9.78 6.70 -21.68
CA THR A 185 10.13 6.96 -23.09
C THR A 185 9.40 8.18 -23.64
N VAL A 186 8.28 8.53 -23.00
CA VAL A 186 7.41 9.69 -23.22
C VAL A 186 7.00 10.30 -21.87
N ALA A 187 6.84 11.62 -21.82
CA ALA A 187 6.44 12.30 -20.60
C ALA A 187 5.12 11.76 -20.02
N GLY A 188 5.01 11.71 -18.70
CA GLY A 188 3.86 11.19 -17.97
C GLY A 188 3.85 11.67 -16.51
N GLU A 189 3.16 10.94 -15.63
CA GLU A 189 3.13 11.27 -14.21
C GLU A 189 4.49 11.03 -13.53
N GLN A 190 4.88 11.91 -12.63
CA GLN A 190 6.06 11.74 -11.79
C GLN A 190 5.86 10.60 -10.78
N ASP A 191 6.96 10.02 -10.32
CA ASP A 191 6.94 9.03 -9.25
C ASP A 191 6.53 9.68 -7.91
N ASN A 192 5.86 8.88 -7.07
CA ASN A 192 5.51 9.25 -5.71
C ASN A 192 6.31 8.38 -4.74
N ILE A 193 7.39 8.92 -4.19
CA ILE A 193 8.34 8.18 -3.36
C ILE A 193 8.83 9.02 -2.17
N PRO A 194 9.18 8.41 -1.03
CA PRO A 194 9.81 9.12 0.08
C PRO A 194 11.30 9.41 -0.18
N ASP A 195 11.82 10.51 0.36
CA ASP A 195 13.24 10.89 0.23
C ASP A 195 14.23 9.81 0.68
N MET A 196 13.84 8.93 1.60
CA MET A 196 14.71 7.88 2.12
C MET A 196 15.15 6.85 1.07
N VAL A 197 14.38 6.68 -0.01
CA VAL A 197 14.72 5.74 -1.09
C VAL A 197 15.63 6.36 -2.14
N LEU A 198 15.87 7.68 -2.08
CA LEU A 198 16.78 8.36 -2.99
C LEU A 198 18.23 7.95 -2.67
N SER A 199 18.92 7.46 -3.69
CA SER A 199 20.35 7.13 -3.65
C SER A 199 21.02 7.46 -4.98
N ASP A 200 22.34 7.33 -5.06
CA ASP A 200 23.07 7.53 -6.32
C ASP A 200 22.84 6.38 -7.32
N ASN A 201 22.31 5.26 -6.86
CA ASN A 201 22.07 4.09 -7.69
C ASN A 201 20.58 3.88 -8.02
N ASN A 202 19.67 4.65 -7.42
CA ASN A 202 18.26 4.62 -7.78
C ASN A 202 17.93 5.81 -8.68
N TYR A 203 17.28 5.56 -9.81
CA TYR A 203 16.85 6.58 -10.76
C TYR A 203 15.33 6.64 -10.75
N PHE A 204 14.78 7.77 -10.31
CA PHE A 204 13.33 7.98 -10.26
C PHE A 204 12.90 9.05 -11.26
N CYS A 205 11.70 8.90 -11.80
CA CYS A 205 11.19 9.77 -12.85
C CYS A 205 10.41 10.95 -12.28
N ASP A 206 10.80 12.17 -12.64
CA ASP A 206 10.07 13.42 -12.31
C ASP A 206 8.88 13.70 -13.26
N GLY A 207 8.49 12.70 -14.04
CA GLY A 207 7.47 12.78 -15.09
C GLY A 207 8.05 13.05 -16.49
N VAL A 208 9.30 13.51 -16.57
CA VAL A 208 9.98 13.76 -17.86
C VAL A 208 11.35 13.10 -17.90
N LYS A 209 12.11 13.16 -16.81
CA LYS A 209 13.50 12.74 -16.69
C LYS A 209 13.65 11.72 -15.58
N SER A 210 14.58 10.79 -15.75
CA SER A 210 14.94 9.79 -14.75
C SER A 210 16.26 10.17 -14.12
N ILE A 211 16.22 10.57 -12.85
CA ILE A 211 17.35 11.23 -12.18
C ILE A 211 17.63 10.53 -10.85
N ASN A 212 18.91 10.38 -10.51
CA ASN A 212 19.33 9.89 -9.18
C ASN A 212 19.49 11.02 -8.15
N LYS A 213 19.80 10.68 -6.90
CA LYS A 213 20.02 11.67 -5.83
C LYS A 213 21.12 12.69 -6.15
N GLY A 214 22.17 12.24 -6.83
CA GLY A 214 23.29 13.08 -7.28
C GLY A 214 22.98 14.01 -8.46
N GLY A 215 21.77 13.96 -9.03
CA GLY A 215 21.37 14.77 -10.19
C GLY A 215 21.81 14.21 -11.54
N THR A 216 22.30 12.98 -11.58
CA THR A 216 22.63 12.27 -12.84
C THR A 216 21.36 11.77 -13.49
N GLU A 217 21.17 12.15 -14.76
CA GLU A 217 20.05 11.72 -15.59
C GLU A 217 20.45 10.49 -16.43
N ILE A 218 19.59 9.47 -16.48
CA ILE A 218 19.67 8.39 -17.49
C ILE A 218 18.77 8.73 -18.67
N THR A 219 19.25 8.44 -19.87
CA THR A 219 18.52 8.64 -21.13
C THR A 219 18.34 7.32 -21.86
N LYS A 220 17.71 7.34 -23.04
CA LYS A 220 17.46 6.14 -23.86
C LYS A 220 18.73 5.35 -24.18
N ASP A 221 19.87 6.02 -24.28
CA ASP A 221 21.18 5.41 -24.59
C ASP A 221 21.74 4.57 -23.43
N TYR A 222 21.15 4.66 -22.24
CA TYR A 222 21.49 3.79 -21.11
C TYR A 222 21.05 2.34 -21.34
N PHE A 223 20.08 2.09 -22.23
CA PHE A 223 19.48 0.78 -22.46
C PHE A 223 19.84 0.21 -23.83
N LYS A 224 19.95 -1.12 -23.92
CA LYS A 224 20.14 -1.85 -25.17
C LYS A 224 18.97 -1.66 -26.13
N SER A 225 17.76 -1.50 -25.60
CA SER A 225 16.56 -1.15 -26.36
C SER A 225 15.55 -0.44 -25.47
N VAL A 226 14.81 0.50 -26.07
CA VAL A 226 13.61 1.11 -25.48
C VAL A 226 12.34 0.74 -26.23
N GLU A 227 12.42 -0.22 -27.16
CA GLU A 227 11.27 -0.72 -27.90
C GLU A 227 10.57 -1.83 -27.10
N MET A 228 9.32 -1.57 -26.74
CA MET A 228 8.50 -2.51 -25.98
C MET A 228 8.39 -3.87 -26.71
N PRO A 229 8.60 -5.00 -26.02
CA PRO A 229 8.51 -6.31 -26.63
C PRO A 229 7.07 -6.62 -27.03
N LYS A 230 6.87 -7.27 -28.18
CA LYS A 230 5.54 -7.73 -28.63
C LYS A 230 5.00 -8.89 -27.79
N ALA A 231 5.89 -9.67 -27.18
CA ALA A 231 5.58 -10.81 -26.33
C ALA A 231 6.79 -11.12 -25.43
N ILE A 232 6.52 -11.77 -24.30
CA ILE A 232 7.55 -12.35 -23.44
C ILE A 232 7.69 -13.83 -23.78
N TYR A 233 8.90 -14.26 -24.15
CA TYR A 233 9.17 -15.63 -24.54
C TYR A 233 9.78 -16.44 -23.40
N ARG A 234 9.69 -17.77 -23.50
CA ARG A 234 10.34 -18.71 -22.60
C ARG A 234 11.29 -19.63 -23.36
N ASP A 235 12.39 -20.02 -22.71
CA ASP A 235 13.31 -21.04 -23.24
C ASP A 235 12.74 -22.46 -23.04
N ASP A 236 13.50 -23.47 -23.46
CA ASP A 236 13.12 -24.88 -23.33
C ASP A 236 13.07 -25.37 -21.87
N THR A 237 13.71 -24.65 -20.94
CA THR A 237 13.62 -24.88 -19.49
C THR A 237 12.45 -24.12 -18.84
N GLY A 238 11.69 -23.36 -19.64
CA GLY A 238 10.57 -22.55 -19.19
C GLY A 238 10.97 -21.23 -18.53
N LYS A 239 12.26 -20.86 -18.48
CA LYS A 239 12.69 -19.56 -17.95
C LYS A 239 12.35 -18.45 -18.94
N ILE A 240 12.17 -17.24 -18.42
CA ILE A 240 11.99 -16.05 -19.24
C ILE A 240 13.24 -15.84 -20.10
N VAL A 241 13.05 -15.69 -21.41
CA VAL A 241 14.06 -15.11 -22.30
C VAL A 241 13.95 -13.60 -22.12
N TRP A 242 14.81 -13.05 -21.26
CA TRP A 242 14.77 -11.63 -20.92
C TRP A 242 14.93 -10.77 -22.17
N PRO A 243 14.03 -9.82 -22.43
CA PRO A 243 14.13 -8.94 -23.58
C PRO A 243 15.31 -7.97 -23.39
N ASN A 244 15.89 -7.49 -24.49
CA ASN A 244 16.82 -6.34 -24.45
C ASN A 244 16.12 -5.03 -24.04
N TYR A 245 14.79 -5.04 -23.95
CA TYR A 245 13.98 -3.90 -23.53
C TYR A 245 14.34 -3.51 -22.11
N MET A 246 14.82 -2.27 -21.95
CA MET A 246 15.22 -1.67 -20.67
C MET A 246 16.36 -2.41 -19.96
N ASP A 247 17.14 -3.20 -20.72
CA ASP A 247 18.36 -3.85 -20.23
C ASP A 247 19.55 -2.87 -20.35
N PRO A 248 20.25 -2.49 -19.26
CA PRO A 248 21.37 -1.55 -19.31
C PRO A 248 22.53 -1.99 -20.23
N VAL A 249 23.19 -1.03 -20.90
CA VAL A 249 24.30 -1.33 -21.83
C VAL A 249 25.62 -1.71 -21.14
N ASN A 250 25.89 -1.19 -19.94
CA ASN A 250 27.21 -1.25 -19.28
C ASN A 250 27.24 -1.95 -17.91
N GLU A 251 26.14 -2.55 -17.48
CA GLU A 251 26.12 -3.40 -16.28
C GLU A 251 26.32 -4.87 -16.68
N PRO A 252 26.90 -5.74 -15.81
CA PRO A 252 26.99 -7.15 -16.13
C PRO A 252 25.57 -7.67 -16.39
N VAL A 253 25.39 -8.19 -17.61
CA VAL A 253 24.18 -8.86 -18.09
C VAL A 253 23.52 -9.60 -16.93
N ILE A 254 22.22 -9.41 -16.73
CA ILE A 254 21.36 -10.23 -15.86
C ILE A 254 21.46 -11.67 -16.37
N SER A 255 22.55 -12.33 -16.01
CA SER A 255 22.91 -13.66 -16.48
C SER A 255 22.52 -14.60 -15.36
N ASN A 256 21.50 -15.42 -15.67
CA ASN A 256 21.05 -16.53 -14.87
C ASN A 256 22.17 -17.59 -14.75
N ASN A 257 23.18 -17.33 -13.91
CA ASN A 257 24.13 -18.35 -13.48
C ASN A 257 24.01 -18.56 -11.98
N SER A 258 22.98 -19.32 -11.61
CA SER A 258 22.95 -20.07 -10.36
C SER A 258 24.00 -21.19 -10.43
N SER A 259 25.22 -20.93 -9.98
CA SER A 259 26.14 -21.98 -9.54
C SER A 259 26.94 -21.45 -8.35
N GLY A 260 26.73 -22.11 -7.21
CA GLY A 260 27.23 -21.70 -5.91
C GLY A 260 28.74 -21.54 -5.80
N GLY A 261 29.13 -20.74 -4.82
CA GLY A 261 30.51 -20.54 -4.39
C GLY A 261 30.54 -19.64 -3.18
N HIS A 262 30.43 -20.25 -1.99
CA HIS A 262 30.75 -19.60 -0.72
C HIS A 262 32.14 -18.98 -0.79
N HIS A 263 32.25 -17.67 -0.58
CA HIS A 263 33.45 -17.10 0.03
C HIS A 263 33.06 -15.95 0.95
N HIS A 264 33.16 -16.23 2.25
CA HIS A 264 33.30 -15.24 3.31
C HIS A 264 34.39 -14.25 2.93
N ASN A 265 34.10 -12.95 3.06
CA ASN A 265 35.13 -12.01 3.43
C ASN A 265 34.62 -11.04 4.50
N HIS A 266 35.32 -11.17 5.62
CA HIS A 266 35.25 -10.39 6.83
C HIS A 266 35.75 -8.97 6.51
N VAL A 267 34.92 -7.95 6.74
CA VAL A 267 35.39 -6.57 6.78
C VAL A 267 35.13 -6.04 8.18
N THR A 268 36.22 -5.65 8.82
CA THR A 268 36.34 -5.12 10.17
C THR A 268 35.79 -3.70 10.23
N ASN A 269 35.02 -3.43 11.29
CA ASN A 269 34.58 -2.10 11.70
C ASN A 269 35.78 -1.20 12.01
N ASP A 270 35.77 0.01 11.48
CA ASP A 270 36.55 1.11 12.05
C ASP A 270 35.61 2.30 12.35
N TYR A 271 35.64 2.70 13.62
CA TYR A 271 34.78 3.73 14.20
C TYR A 271 35.47 5.09 14.06
N GLY A 272 34.97 5.92 13.15
CA GLY A 272 35.37 7.33 13.03
C GLY A 272 34.36 8.26 13.70
N THR A 273 34.74 8.82 14.85
CA THR A 273 34.06 9.88 15.60
C THR A 273 34.15 11.25 14.91
N ALA A 274 33.04 11.98 14.78
CA ALA A 274 32.91 13.45 14.81
C ALA A 274 31.47 13.83 14.42
N VAL A 275 30.82 14.92 14.83
CA VAL A 275 31.01 16.01 15.79
C VAL A 275 29.62 16.64 15.92
N ASN A 276 29.19 16.99 17.13
CA ASN A 276 27.98 17.76 17.38
C ASN A 276 28.14 19.20 16.86
N SER A 277 27.21 19.67 16.02
CA SER A 277 26.96 21.10 15.85
C SER A 277 25.46 21.38 15.86
N LYS A 278 24.99 21.90 17.00
CA LYS A 278 23.70 22.56 17.15
C LYS A 278 23.77 23.92 16.45
N THR A 279 22.77 24.23 15.64
CA THR A 279 22.49 25.61 15.20
C THR A 279 21.01 25.91 15.39
N ASP A 280 20.78 27.08 15.96
CA ASP A 280 19.54 27.60 16.51
C ASP A 280 18.43 27.80 15.46
N ILE A 281 17.22 27.36 15.78
CA ILE A 281 16.00 27.70 15.03
C ILE A 281 15.37 28.93 15.69
N ALA A 282 15.41 30.04 14.97
CA ALA A 282 14.74 31.28 15.32
C ALA A 282 13.21 31.12 15.24
N LYS A 283 12.53 31.58 16.29
CA LYS A 283 11.08 31.76 16.37
C LYS A 283 10.63 32.80 15.33
N THR A 284 9.61 32.46 14.53
CA THR A 284 8.78 33.45 13.85
C THR A 284 7.33 33.31 14.29
N THR A 285 6.77 34.46 14.62
CA THR A 285 5.49 34.70 15.28
C THR A 285 4.32 34.70 14.31
N GLU A 286 3.15 34.35 14.84
CA GLU A 286 1.83 34.46 14.23
C GLU A 286 1.55 35.88 13.72
N ALA A 287 1.49 36.06 12.40
CA ALA A 287 0.58 37.00 11.69
C ALA A 287 1.03 37.17 10.23
N ASP A 288 0.59 36.25 9.35
CA ASP A 288 0.16 36.62 7.98
C ASP A 288 -0.42 35.40 7.26
N LEU A 289 -1.72 35.18 7.37
CA LEU A 289 -2.46 34.19 6.56
C LEU A 289 -3.89 34.69 6.32
N THR A 290 -4.06 35.63 5.39
CA THR A 290 -5.36 35.90 4.75
C THR A 290 -5.24 35.86 3.24
N VAL A 291 -5.14 34.64 2.70
CA VAL A 291 -5.50 34.36 1.29
C VAL A 291 -6.27 33.04 1.21
N GLY A 292 -7.58 33.15 0.95
CA GLY A 292 -8.41 32.12 0.31
C GLY A 292 -8.74 30.85 1.09
N GLN A 293 -9.63 30.90 2.08
CA GLN A 293 -10.36 29.69 2.51
C GLN A 293 -11.60 29.48 1.62
N SER A 294 -11.70 28.31 0.99
CA SER A 294 -12.86 27.89 0.22
C SER A 294 -14.10 27.67 1.12
N SER A 295 -15.30 27.76 0.56
CA SER A 295 -16.58 27.56 1.25
C SER A 295 -16.70 26.21 1.99
N SER A 296 -15.97 25.19 1.54
CA SER A 296 -15.88 23.88 2.19
C SER A 296 -15.11 23.90 3.52
N ALA A 297 -14.10 24.76 3.66
CA ALA A 297 -13.30 24.88 4.89
C ALA A 297 -14.10 25.54 6.02
N LEU A 298 -15.03 26.44 5.69
CA LEU A 298 -15.95 27.07 6.63
C LEU A 298 -17.05 26.10 7.08
N ALA A 299 -17.58 25.28 6.17
CA ALA A 299 -18.55 24.24 6.50
C ALA A 299 -17.97 23.16 7.44
N ASN A 300 -16.71 22.77 7.23
CA ASN A 300 -16.03 21.80 8.08
C ASN A 300 -15.81 22.30 9.52
N LYS A 301 -15.50 23.61 9.69
CA LYS A 301 -15.36 24.23 11.01
C LYS A 301 -16.65 24.23 11.83
N GLU A 302 -17.80 24.36 11.16
CA GLU A 302 -19.10 24.38 11.84
C GLU A 302 -19.52 22.98 12.28
N ILE A 303 -19.25 21.96 11.46
CA ILE A 303 -19.41 20.55 11.83
C ILE A 303 -18.49 20.19 13.00
N GLU A 304 -17.24 20.64 12.99
CA GLU A 304 -16.27 20.41 14.07
C GLU A 304 -16.76 21.00 15.42
N LYS A 305 -17.32 22.21 15.42
CA LYS A 305 -17.94 22.80 16.62
C LYS A 305 -19.11 22.00 17.16
N GLN A 306 -19.99 21.52 16.27
CA GLN A 306 -21.14 20.71 16.66
C GLN A 306 -20.72 19.35 17.25
N VAL A 307 -19.69 18.72 16.68
CA VAL A 307 -19.10 17.49 17.20
C VAL A 307 -18.51 17.74 18.61
N ILE A 308 -17.71 18.80 18.78
CA ILE A 308 -17.10 19.14 20.07
C ILE A 308 -18.16 19.41 21.15
N SER A 309 -19.22 20.14 20.82
CA SER A 309 -20.32 20.43 21.76
C SER A 309 -21.04 19.15 22.24
N LYS A 310 -21.28 18.19 21.33
CA LYS A 310 -21.91 16.90 21.64
C LYS A 310 -20.98 15.94 22.40
N LEU A 311 -19.66 16.06 22.25
CA LEU A 311 -18.69 15.30 23.03
C LEU A 311 -18.65 15.74 24.50
N SER A 312 -18.73 17.05 24.74
CA SER A 312 -18.76 17.62 26.09
C SER A 312 -19.98 17.16 26.91
N SER A 313 -21.13 16.92 26.27
CA SER A 313 -22.32 16.39 26.97
C SER A 313 -22.21 14.92 27.36
N ILE A 314 -21.38 14.12 26.66
CA ILE A 314 -21.18 12.69 26.93
C ILE A 314 -20.10 12.49 28.02
N LEU A 315 -18.98 13.20 27.89
CA LEU A 315 -17.85 13.06 28.80
C LEU A 315 -18.00 13.89 30.08
N GLY A 316 -18.76 14.99 30.02
CA GLY A 316 -18.89 15.99 31.08
C GLY A 316 -18.12 17.27 30.74
N GLU A 317 -18.67 18.43 31.11
CA GLU A 317 -18.02 19.72 30.88
C GLU A 317 -16.62 19.75 31.50
N GLY A 318 -15.63 20.23 30.74
CA GLY A 318 -14.25 20.37 31.20
C GLY A 318 -13.35 19.13 31.01
N THR A 319 -13.83 18.06 30.37
CA THR A 319 -13.01 16.86 30.11
C THR A 319 -11.87 17.16 29.13
N GLN A 320 -10.62 16.93 29.55
CA GLN A 320 -9.43 17.25 28.77
C GLN A 320 -9.09 16.17 27.72
N VAL A 321 -8.47 16.60 26.63
CA VAL A 321 -7.93 15.74 25.57
C VAL A 321 -7.12 14.57 26.15
N GLY A 322 -7.40 13.34 25.69
CA GLY A 322 -6.67 12.14 26.10
C GLY A 322 -7.09 11.56 27.45
N THR A 323 -8.02 12.20 28.17
CA THR A 323 -8.62 11.57 29.36
C THR A 323 -9.66 10.54 28.96
N SER A 324 -9.66 9.42 29.67
CA SER A 324 -10.63 8.34 29.48
C SER A 324 -11.66 8.39 30.61
N LYS A 325 -12.94 8.19 30.26
CA LYS A 325 -14.03 8.06 31.22
C LYS A 325 -14.56 6.65 31.17
N GLU A 326 -14.56 5.98 32.32
CA GLU A 326 -15.26 4.71 32.45
C GLU A 326 -16.76 4.96 32.62
N VAL A 327 -17.56 4.26 31.83
CA VAL A 327 -19.01 4.25 31.94
C VAL A 327 -19.45 2.80 32.11
N GLN A 328 -20.28 2.55 33.12
CA GLN A 328 -20.86 1.23 33.32
C GLN A 328 -22.18 1.14 32.54
N THR A 329 -22.29 0.11 31.72
CA THR A 329 -23.51 -0.22 30.98
C THR A 329 -24.54 -0.88 31.90
N SER A 330 -25.79 -0.95 31.44
CA SER A 330 -26.90 -1.47 32.23
C SER A 330 -26.78 -2.96 32.61
N ASP A 331 -25.94 -3.72 31.92
CA ASP A 331 -25.64 -5.12 32.22
C ASP A 331 -24.42 -5.31 33.15
N GLY A 332 -23.79 -4.20 33.57
CA GLY A 332 -22.65 -4.18 34.47
C GLY A 332 -21.27 -4.13 33.80
N ASN A 333 -21.17 -4.18 32.46
CA ASN A 333 -19.89 -4.06 31.75
C ASN A 333 -19.34 -2.64 31.78
N LYS A 334 -18.00 -2.52 31.81
CA LYS A 334 -17.32 -1.22 31.75
C LYS A 334 -16.86 -0.90 30.33
N LEU A 335 -17.23 0.30 29.89
CA LEU A 335 -16.74 0.94 28.68
C LEU A 335 -15.74 2.01 29.06
N SER A 336 -14.59 2.04 28.40
CA SER A 336 -13.65 3.16 28.47
C SER A 336 -13.82 4.04 27.24
N LEU A 337 -14.27 5.28 27.47
CA LEU A 337 -14.46 6.30 26.44
C LEU A 337 -13.28 7.25 26.45
N THR A 338 -12.43 7.22 25.43
CA THR A 338 -11.25 8.09 25.32
C THR A 338 -11.47 9.16 24.26
N ALA A 339 -11.36 10.43 24.65
CA ALA A 339 -11.43 11.54 23.70
C ALA A 339 -10.20 11.55 22.77
N LEU A 340 -10.44 11.48 21.47
CA LEU A 340 -9.42 11.66 20.44
C LEU A 340 -9.17 13.15 20.21
N ALA A 341 -7.92 13.52 19.95
CA ALA A 341 -7.59 14.88 19.59
C ALA A 341 -6.62 15.00 18.42
N ASN A 342 -6.76 16.10 17.69
CA ASN A 342 -5.81 16.57 16.70
C ASN A 342 -5.41 18.01 17.08
N ASN A 343 -4.11 18.29 17.19
CA ASN A 343 -3.57 19.59 17.61
C ASN A 343 -4.22 20.18 18.89
N GLY A 344 -4.49 19.34 19.89
CA GLY A 344 -5.06 19.76 21.17
C GLY A 344 -6.57 20.03 21.16
N LYS A 345 -7.29 19.71 20.08
CA LYS A 345 -8.75 19.84 19.99
C LYS A 345 -9.42 18.47 19.88
N ASN A 346 -10.52 18.27 20.61
CA ASN A 346 -11.30 17.03 20.58
C ASN A 346 -11.89 16.81 19.17
N THR A 347 -11.62 15.64 18.58
CA THR A 347 -12.01 15.27 17.20
C THR A 347 -12.81 13.98 17.13
N GLY A 348 -13.00 13.26 18.24
CA GLY A 348 -13.78 12.03 18.26
C GLY A 348 -13.65 11.25 19.56
N LEU A 349 -14.12 10.00 19.54
CA LEU A 349 -14.04 9.07 20.67
C LEU A 349 -13.51 7.71 20.20
N VAL A 350 -12.67 7.09 21.02
CA VAL A 350 -12.43 5.65 21.00
C VAL A 350 -13.26 5.03 22.11
N ILE A 351 -13.94 3.92 21.81
CA ILE A 351 -14.67 3.11 22.78
C ILE A 351 -13.90 1.80 22.93
N ALA A 352 -13.46 1.50 24.14
CA ALA A 352 -12.83 0.22 24.48
C ALA A 352 -13.68 -0.52 25.51
N VAL A 353 -13.82 -1.84 25.33
CA VAL A 353 -14.64 -2.72 26.17
C VAL A 353 -13.74 -3.65 26.98
N GLU A 354 -14.04 -3.83 28.28
CA GLU A 354 -13.21 -4.63 29.20
C GLU A 354 -13.26 -6.14 28.92
N LYS A 355 -14.32 -6.64 28.26
CA LYS A 355 -14.47 -8.07 27.88
C LYS A 355 -15.15 -8.22 26.52
N SER A 356 -14.74 -9.24 25.77
CA SER A 356 -15.43 -9.70 24.55
C SER A 356 -16.88 -10.08 24.89
N SER A 357 -17.84 -9.47 24.20
CA SER A 357 -19.27 -9.75 24.29
C SER A 357 -19.82 -10.01 22.89
N PRO A 358 -20.70 -11.01 22.70
CA PRO A 358 -21.29 -11.27 21.40
C PRO A 358 -22.26 -10.14 21.02
N LEU A 359 -21.88 -9.35 20.01
CA LEU A 359 -22.66 -8.27 19.37
C LEU A 359 -23.15 -7.19 20.35
N GLU A 360 -22.29 -6.20 20.62
CA GLU A 360 -22.69 -5.05 21.42
C GLU A 360 -23.65 -4.13 20.66
N THR A 361 -24.81 -3.89 21.27
CA THR A 361 -25.82 -2.94 20.80
C THR A 361 -25.75 -1.70 21.69
N ILE A 362 -25.29 -0.59 21.12
CA ILE A 362 -25.18 0.69 21.80
C ILE A 362 -26.53 1.42 21.66
N LYS A 363 -27.17 1.78 22.78
CA LYS A 363 -28.31 2.70 22.78
C LYS A 363 -27.82 4.12 22.49
N LEU A 364 -28.40 4.72 21.48
CA LEU A 364 -28.19 6.09 21.07
C LEU A 364 -29.25 6.96 21.76
N ASP A 365 -28.84 8.15 22.19
CA ASP A 365 -29.75 9.09 22.84
C ASP A 365 -30.92 9.43 21.90
N THR A 366 -32.14 9.39 22.42
CA THR A 366 -33.35 9.66 21.65
C THR A 366 -33.52 11.13 21.29
N ALA A 367 -32.74 12.03 21.94
CA ALA A 367 -32.76 13.47 21.67
C ALA A 367 -31.99 13.86 20.38
N ILE A 368 -31.21 12.96 19.79
CA ILE A 368 -30.28 13.29 18.68
C ILE A 368 -30.93 13.18 17.29
N GLY A 369 -32.18 12.73 17.19
CA GLY A 369 -32.84 12.43 15.91
C GLY A 369 -32.35 11.12 15.27
N GLU A 370 -32.97 10.71 14.17
CA GLU A 370 -32.67 9.43 13.50
C GLU A 370 -31.24 9.42 12.93
N VAL A 371 -30.44 8.40 13.28
CA VAL A 371 -29.06 8.26 12.78
C VAL A 371 -29.07 7.66 11.37
N ALA A 372 -28.69 8.46 10.38
CA ALA A 372 -28.69 8.07 8.97
C ALA A 372 -27.43 7.30 8.55
N GLU A 373 -26.26 7.67 9.09
CA GLU A 373 -24.96 7.17 8.65
C GLU A 373 -23.93 7.20 9.80
N VAL A 374 -22.95 6.29 9.75
CA VAL A 374 -21.87 6.18 10.75
C VAL A 374 -20.53 6.38 10.06
N TYR A 375 -19.66 7.16 10.68
CA TYR A 375 -18.36 7.52 10.13
C TYR A 375 -17.25 7.20 11.12
N LYS A 376 -16.16 6.61 10.63
CA LYS A 376 -14.91 6.45 11.37
C LYS A 376 -13.98 7.58 10.95
N PHE A 377 -13.54 8.39 11.91
CA PHE A 377 -12.44 9.31 11.64
C PHE A 377 -11.17 8.49 11.41
N VAL A 378 -10.49 8.72 10.31
CA VAL A 378 -9.19 8.12 10.00
C VAL A 378 -8.15 9.22 10.18
N PRO A 379 -7.49 9.30 11.37
CA PRO A 379 -6.57 10.38 11.69
C PRO A 379 -5.50 10.63 10.62
N GLN A 380 -5.08 9.55 9.94
CA GLN A 380 -4.05 9.55 8.92
C GLN A 380 -4.48 10.18 7.59
N LEU A 381 -5.79 10.16 7.28
CA LEU A 381 -6.39 10.77 6.08
C LEU A 381 -6.96 12.16 6.35
N ASN A 382 -7.02 12.56 7.63
CA ASN A 382 -7.76 13.73 8.10
C ASN A 382 -9.19 13.81 7.52
N LYS A 383 -9.85 12.65 7.42
CA LYS A 383 -11.17 12.50 6.81
C LYS A 383 -12.02 11.54 7.64
N TYR A 384 -13.32 11.77 7.59
CA TYR A 384 -14.32 10.84 8.07
C TYR A 384 -14.66 9.88 6.93
N VAL A 385 -14.43 8.59 7.13
CA VAL A 385 -14.77 7.55 6.17
C VAL A 385 -16.07 6.90 6.61
N LYS A 386 -17.04 6.83 5.70
CA LYS A 386 -18.33 6.18 5.99
C LYS A 386 -18.08 4.71 6.26
N VAL A 387 -18.55 4.21 7.39
CA VAL A 387 -18.48 2.78 7.73
C VAL A 387 -19.67 2.11 7.07
N THR A 388 -19.47 1.56 5.87
CA THR A 388 -20.54 0.93 5.08
C THR A 388 -20.73 -0.55 5.40
N ASP A 389 -19.70 -1.21 5.92
CA ASP A 389 -19.73 -2.65 6.13
C ASP A 389 -19.99 -2.99 7.60
N LYS A 390 -20.99 -3.85 7.82
CA LYS A 390 -21.28 -4.57 9.07
C LYS A 390 -21.81 -3.76 10.27
N VAL A 391 -21.94 -2.43 10.21
CA VAL A 391 -22.68 -1.66 11.23
C VAL A 391 -24.18 -1.76 10.97
N LYS A 392 -24.96 -2.27 11.94
CA LYS A 392 -26.42 -2.31 11.86
C LYS A 392 -27.02 -1.18 12.68
N ILE A 393 -27.87 -0.37 12.06
CA ILE A 393 -28.59 0.72 12.72
C ILE A 393 -30.06 0.30 12.84
N ASP A 394 -30.55 0.14 14.06
CA ASP A 394 -31.98 -0.03 14.35
C ASP A 394 -32.57 1.34 14.68
N LYS A 395 -33.23 1.90 13.66
CA LYS A 395 -33.85 3.21 13.66
C LYS A 395 -35.08 3.30 14.57
N VAL A 396 -35.72 2.18 14.86
CA VAL A 396 -36.94 2.13 15.68
C VAL A 396 -36.56 2.24 17.16
N ASN A 397 -35.47 1.58 17.54
CA ASN A 397 -35.03 1.53 18.93
C ASN A 397 -33.88 2.50 19.26
N ASN A 398 -33.45 3.31 18.29
CA ASN A 398 -32.26 4.17 18.37
C ASN A 398 -31.05 3.40 18.88
N THR A 399 -30.71 2.29 18.22
CA THR A 399 -29.55 1.50 18.58
C THR A 399 -28.62 1.27 17.40
N MET A 400 -27.34 1.10 17.70
CA MET A 400 -26.30 0.76 16.75
C MET A 400 -25.57 -0.50 17.22
N THR A 401 -25.44 -1.49 16.34
CA THR A 401 -24.65 -2.69 16.57
C THR A 401 -23.35 -2.59 15.79
N LEU A 402 -22.23 -2.67 16.50
CA LEU A 402 -20.90 -2.67 15.90
C LEU A 402 -20.46 -4.11 15.53
N PRO A 403 -19.65 -4.30 14.48
CA PRO A 403 -19.01 -5.59 14.25
C PRO A 403 -18.05 -5.93 15.40
N THR A 404 -17.95 -7.22 15.72
CA THR A 404 -17.04 -7.80 16.72
C THR A 404 -15.58 -7.56 16.42
#